data_AF-A0A658QZV1-F1
#
_entry.id   AF-A0A658QZV1-F1
#
_cell.length_a   1.000
_cell.length_b   1.000
_cell.length_c   1.000
_cell.angle_alpha   90.00
_cell.angle_beta   90.00
_cell.angle_gamma   90.00
#
_symmetry.space_group_name_H-M   'P 1'
#
loop_
_entity.id
_entity.type
_entity.pdbx_description
1 polymer ?
#
loop_
_entity_poly.entity_id
_entity_poly.type
_entity_poly.pdbx_seq_one_letter_code
_entity_poly.pdbx_strand_id
1 'polypeptide(L)'
;MSTGHDDLDAWKRQRTVTLALELADSGRCENFGDIAYALQFERGLATTLIDDPDMRRQLNERCANARESASAETPPGAVIPDNAPSFFRRAASALWRSGSPVAELDSAAS
;
A
#
# COMPACT_ATOMS: atom_id res chain seq x y z
N MET A 1 17.34 -12.02 36.48
CA MET A 1 15.94 -12.07 36.00
C MET A 1 15.70 -10.77 35.23
N SER A 2 15.52 -10.87 33.91
CA SER A 2 15.45 -9.76 32.94
C SER A 2 14.07 -9.65 32.26
N THR A 3 13.05 -10.22 32.91
CA THR A 3 11.72 -10.48 32.33
C THR A 3 11.01 -9.24 31.80
N GLY A 4 11.16 -8.08 32.45
CA GLY A 4 10.50 -6.85 32.01
C GLY A 4 10.98 -6.31 30.66
N HIS A 5 12.25 -6.53 30.31
CA HIS A 5 12.78 -6.12 29.00
C HIS A 5 12.39 -7.14 27.92
N ASP A 6 12.50 -8.44 28.23
CA ASP A 6 12.10 -9.53 27.35
C ASP A 6 10.59 -9.46 26.98
N ASP A 7 9.71 -9.16 27.94
CA ASP A 7 8.27 -8.97 27.69
C ASP A 7 7.99 -7.76 26.79
N LEU A 8 8.72 -6.66 26.96
CA LEU A 8 8.56 -5.47 26.13
C LEU A 8 8.99 -5.73 24.69
N ASP A 9 10.13 -6.41 24.49
CA ASP A 9 10.61 -6.77 23.16
C ASP A 9 9.73 -7.83 22.49
N ALA A 10 9.21 -8.79 23.26
CA ALA A 10 8.21 -9.75 22.77
C ALA A 10 6.93 -9.04 22.32
N TRP A 11 6.41 -8.10 23.11
CA TRP A 11 5.23 -7.31 22.76
C TRP A 11 5.48 -6.44 21.52
N LYS A 12 6.63 -5.76 21.43
CA LYS A 12 7.01 -4.95 20.25
C LYS A 12 7.10 -5.82 19.01
N ARG A 13 7.75 -6.99 19.11
CA ARG A 13 7.85 -7.94 18.01
C ARG A 13 6.47 -8.39 17.55
N GLN A 14 5.61 -8.78 18.48
CA GLN A 14 4.24 -9.19 18.17
C GLN A 14 3.48 -8.06 17.47
N ARG A 15 3.59 -6.82 17.98
CA ARG A 15 2.94 -5.65 17.38
C ARG A 15 3.44 -5.38 15.95
N THR A 16 4.75 -5.47 15.71
CA THR A 16 5.36 -5.32 14.39
C THR A 16 4.89 -6.39 13.42
N VAL A 17 4.82 -7.66 13.86
CA VAL A 17 4.30 -8.77 13.04
C VAL A 17 2.85 -8.53 12.65
N THR A 18 1.98 -8.16 13.60
CA THR A 18 0.57 -7.88 13.31
C THR A 18 0.41 -6.79 12.25
N LEU A 19 1.15 -5.68 12.37
CA LEU A 19 1.10 -4.58 11.41
C LEU A 19 1.67 -4.98 10.04
N ALA A 20 2.72 -5.81 10.00
CA ALA A 20 3.27 -6.31 8.75
C ALA A 20 2.25 -7.14 7.97
N LEU A 21 1.50 -8.00 8.67
CA LEU A 21 0.43 -8.80 8.07
C LEU A 21 -0.71 -7.92 7.57
N GLU A 22 -1.19 -6.97 8.38
CA GLU A 22 -2.22 -6.01 7.96
C GLU A 22 -1.82 -5.22 6.70
N LEU A 23 -0.55 -4.83 6.60
CA LEU A 23 -0.01 -4.16 5.40
C LEU A 23 0.03 -5.08 4.19
N ALA A 24 0.47 -6.34 4.35
CA ALA A 24 0.50 -7.32 3.27
C ALA A 24 -0.91 -7.62 2.74
N ASP A 25 -1.87 -7.80 3.64
CA ASP A 25 -3.27 -8.11 3.32
C ASP A 25 -4.03 -6.91 2.73
N SER A 26 -3.48 -5.69 2.84
CA SER A 26 -4.10 -4.47 2.29
C SER A 26 -4.05 -4.36 0.76
N GLY A 27 -3.21 -5.17 0.10
CA GLY A 27 -2.97 -5.09 -1.35
C GLY A 27 -2.22 -3.83 -1.82
N ARG A 28 -1.78 -2.97 -0.89
CA ARG A 28 -1.04 -1.74 -1.19
C ARG A 28 0.47 -1.95 -1.35
N CYS A 29 1.00 -2.99 -0.73
CA CYS A 29 2.42 -3.31 -0.73
C CYS A 29 2.71 -4.37 -1.79
N GLU A 30 3.77 -4.18 -2.59
CA GLU A 30 4.16 -5.17 -3.60
C GLU A 30 4.99 -6.32 -3.01
N ASN A 31 5.79 -6.04 -2.00
CA ASN A 31 6.68 -7.01 -1.37
C ASN A 31 7.08 -6.55 0.05
N PHE A 32 7.89 -7.37 0.72
CA PHE A 32 8.45 -7.12 2.04
C PHE A 32 9.21 -5.79 2.12
N GLY A 33 9.89 -5.35 1.05
CA GLY A 33 10.60 -4.07 1.04
C GLY A 33 9.65 -2.89 1.26
N ASP A 34 8.48 -2.93 0.62
CA ASP A 34 7.44 -1.92 0.79
C ASP A 34 6.86 -1.92 2.22
N ILE A 35 6.62 -3.12 2.76
CA ILE A 35 6.18 -3.30 4.16
C ILE A 35 7.24 -2.80 5.13
N ALA A 36 8.51 -3.14 4.90
CA ALA A 36 9.63 -2.73 5.74
C ALA A 36 9.79 -1.21 5.74
N TYR A 37 9.63 -0.58 4.57
CA TYR A 37 9.62 0.88 4.45
C TYR A 37 8.47 1.50 5.25
N ALA A 38 7.24 1.02 5.09
CA ALA A 38 6.07 1.51 5.81
C ALA A 38 6.23 1.37 7.34
N LEU A 39 6.74 0.23 7.80
CA LEU A 39 6.98 0.00 9.24
C LEU A 39 8.08 0.91 9.79
N GLN A 40 9.20 1.06 9.08
CA GLN A 40 10.33 1.84 9.55
C GLN A 40 10.06 3.35 9.50
N PHE A 41 9.54 3.85 8.37
CA PHE A 41 9.42 5.28 8.13
C PHE A 41 8.09 5.87 8.62
N GLU A 42 6.97 5.17 8.41
CA GLU A 42 5.66 5.70 8.81
C GLU A 42 5.33 5.40 10.28
N ARG A 43 5.90 4.31 10.82
CA ARG A 43 5.55 3.84 12.18
C ARG A 43 6.73 3.76 13.15
N GLY A 44 7.95 4.04 12.70
CA GLY A 44 9.15 4.02 13.56
C GLY A 44 9.47 2.66 14.16
N LEU A 45 9.02 1.56 13.54
CA LEU A 45 9.21 0.21 14.03
C LEU A 45 10.46 -0.43 13.43
N ALA A 46 11.17 -1.23 14.25
CA ALA A 46 12.34 -1.96 13.81
C ALA A 46 11.92 -3.18 12.97
N THR A 47 12.38 -3.22 11.72
CA THR A 47 12.14 -4.32 10.78
C THR A 47 13.00 -5.54 11.06
N THR A 48 14.09 -5.38 11.81
CA THR A 48 14.98 -6.48 12.27
C THR A 48 14.23 -7.56 13.05
N LEU A 49 13.11 -7.21 13.68
CA LEU A 49 12.27 -8.14 14.45
C LEU A 49 11.48 -9.13 13.55
N ILE A 50 11.34 -8.80 12.26
CA ILE A 50 10.59 -9.55 11.25
C ILE A 50 11.45 -9.91 10.03
N ASP A 51 12.76 -9.69 10.09
CA ASP A 51 13.73 -9.90 9.00
C ASP A 51 14.11 -11.38 8.80
N ASP A 52 13.19 -12.29 9.09
CA ASP A 52 13.40 -13.73 8.89
C ASP A 52 13.04 -14.12 7.44
N PRO A 53 13.86 -14.95 6.76
CA PRO A 53 13.58 -15.33 5.37
C PRO A 53 12.23 -16.04 5.17
N ASP A 54 11.73 -16.78 6.17
CA ASP A 54 10.40 -17.41 6.11
C ASP A 54 9.29 -16.36 6.21
N MET A 55 9.41 -15.44 7.17
CA MET A 55 8.47 -14.33 7.34
C MET A 55 8.40 -13.44 6.08
N ARG A 56 9.56 -13.15 5.47
CA ARG A 56 9.64 -12.39 4.21
C ARG A 56 8.89 -13.10 3.08
N ARG A 57 9.05 -14.43 2.96
CA ARG A 57 8.33 -15.22 1.96
C ARG A 57 6.83 -15.15 2.17
N GLN A 58 6.39 -15.37 3.41
CA GLN A 58 4.97 -15.36 3.76
C GLN A 58 4.32 -14.00 3.50
N LEU A 59 5.00 -12.90 3.83
CA LEU A 59 4.51 -11.55 3.55
C LEU A 59 4.43 -11.26 2.05
N ASN A 60 5.42 -11.70 1.27
CA ASN A 60 5.39 -11.54 -0.19
C ASN A 60 4.24 -12.32 -0.84
N GLU A 61 3.99 -13.55 -0.37
CA GLU A 61 2.86 -14.37 -0.84
C GLU A 61 1.52 -13.70 -0.54
N ARG A 62 1.38 -13.10 0.66
CA ARG A 62 0.17 -12.35 1.03
C ARG A 62 -0.02 -11.10 0.19
N CYS A 63 1.05 -10.32 -0.06
CA CYS A 63 1.00 -9.18 -0.97
C CYS A 63 0.50 -9.59 -2.36
N ALA A 64 1.05 -10.68 -2.90
CA ALA A 64 0.63 -11.21 -4.19
C ALA A 64 -0.86 -11.59 -4.17
N ASN A 65 -1.29 -12.39 -3.18
CA ASN A 65 -2.68 -12.83 -3.06
C ASN A 65 -3.66 -11.66 -2.91
N ALA A 66 -3.33 -10.66 -2.10
CA ALA A 66 -4.15 -9.47 -1.90
C ALA A 66 -4.28 -8.64 -3.19
N ARG A 67 -3.20 -8.52 -3.96
CA ARG A 67 -3.20 -7.83 -5.25
C ARG A 67 -4.00 -8.58 -6.32
N GLU A 68 -3.85 -9.89 -6.40
CA GLU A 68 -4.67 -10.72 -7.31
C GLU A 68 -6.15 -10.59 -6.97
N SER A 69 -6.49 -10.57 -5.68
CA SER A 69 -7.88 -10.40 -5.20
C SER A 69 -8.42 -9.00 -5.54
N ALA A 70 -7.61 -7.94 -5.37
CA ALA A 70 -8.00 -6.57 -5.73
C ALA A 70 -8.15 -6.38 -7.26
N SER A 71 -7.32 -7.08 -8.03
CA SER A 71 -7.37 -7.04 -9.50
C SER A 71 -8.60 -7.76 -10.04
N ALA A 72 -9.01 -8.86 -9.40
CA ALA A 72 -10.20 -9.64 -9.75
C ALA A 72 -11.52 -8.86 -9.54
N GLU A 73 -11.54 -7.84 -8.69
CA GLU A 73 -12.73 -7.02 -8.42
C GLU A 73 -12.93 -5.87 -9.42
N THR A 74 -12.04 -5.71 -10.41
CA THR A 74 -12.19 -4.70 -11.46
C THR A 74 -13.11 -5.23 -12.58
N PRO A 75 -14.32 -4.66 -12.80
CA PRO A 75 -15.15 -5.04 -13.95
C PRO A 75 -14.42 -4.73 -15.27
N PRO A 76 -14.58 -5.56 -16.31
CA PRO A 76 -13.83 -5.43 -17.56
C PRO A 76 -14.25 -4.14 -18.29
N GLY A 77 -13.45 -3.08 -18.16
CA GLY A 77 -13.73 -1.82 -18.85
C GLY A 77 -12.93 -0.58 -18.42
N ALA A 78 -12.19 -0.60 -17.32
CA ALA A 78 -11.38 0.55 -16.88
C ALA A 78 -9.88 0.25 -17.01
N VAL A 79 -9.35 0.35 -18.23
CA VAL A 79 -7.90 0.26 -18.47
C VAL A 79 -7.26 1.59 -18.08
N ILE A 80 -6.74 1.69 -16.86
CA ILE A 80 -5.74 2.69 -16.48
C ILE A 80 -4.39 1.97 -16.48
N PRO A 81 -3.35 2.48 -17.15
CA PRO A 81 -2.02 1.87 -17.08
C PRO A 81 -1.49 1.93 -15.64
N ASP A 82 -1.50 0.77 -14.96
CA ASP A 82 -1.12 0.56 -13.55
C ASP A 82 0.40 0.37 -13.39
N ASN A 83 1.21 1.19 -14.06
CA ASN A 83 2.67 1.22 -13.85
C ASN A 83 3.18 2.66 -13.71
N ALA A 84 2.49 3.46 -12.90
CA ALA A 84 2.98 4.77 -12.51
C ALA A 84 3.33 4.75 -11.02
N PRO A 85 4.57 5.12 -10.63
CA PRO A 85 4.94 5.22 -9.22
C PRO A 85 3.99 6.18 -8.48
N SER A 86 3.72 5.85 -7.22
CA SER A 86 2.61 6.34 -6.38
C SER A 86 2.49 7.87 -6.20
N PHE A 87 3.49 8.65 -6.62
CA PHE A 87 3.39 10.12 -6.66
C PHE A 87 2.56 10.65 -7.85
N PHE A 88 2.40 9.90 -8.96
CA PHE A 88 1.55 10.32 -10.08
C PHE A 88 0.05 10.09 -9.83
N ARG A 89 -0.33 9.09 -9.02
CA ARG A 89 -1.74 8.78 -8.69
C ARG A 89 -2.44 9.93 -7.93
N ARG A 90 -1.68 10.71 -7.15
CA ARG A 90 -2.20 11.90 -6.44
C ARG A 90 -2.39 13.12 -7.33
N ALA A 91 -1.60 13.28 -8.39
CA ALA A 91 -1.76 14.39 -9.34
C ALA A 91 -2.92 14.15 -10.31
N ALA A 92 -3.11 12.90 -10.73
CA ALA A 92 -4.21 12.52 -11.63
C ALA A 92 -5.59 12.70 -10.99
N SER A 93 -5.75 12.44 -9.69
CA SER A 93 -7.03 12.67 -8.98
C SER A 93 -7.32 14.16 -8.72
N ALA A 94 -6.31 15.03 -8.75
CA ALA A 94 -6.48 16.47 -8.59
C ALA A 94 -6.96 17.17 -9.87
N LEU A 95 -6.51 16.71 -11.04
CA LEU A 95 -6.89 17.28 -12.35
C LEU A 95 -8.34 16.98 -12.77
N TRP A 96 -8.96 15.95 -12.20
CA TRP A 96 -10.37 15.61 -12.51
C TRP A 96 -11.38 16.27 -11.56
N ARG A 97 -10.91 16.87 -10.45
CA ARG A 97 -11.74 17.70 -9.55
C ARG A 97 -11.73 19.19 -9.93
N SER A 98 -11.04 19.59 -10.99
CA SER A 98 -11.31 20.87 -11.66
C SER A 98 -12.22 20.60 -12.85
N GLY A 99 -13.52 20.47 -12.56
CA GLY A 99 -14.54 20.24 -13.56
C GLY A 99 -14.60 21.33 -14.64
N SER A 100 -15.00 20.90 -15.84
CA SER A 100 -15.59 21.77 -16.86
C SER A 100 -16.68 22.66 -16.25
N PRO A 101 -16.64 23.96 -16.58
CA PRO A 101 -17.68 24.55 -17.42
C PRO A 101 -16.96 25.18 -18.63
N VAL A 102 -17.44 25.16 -19.87
CA VAL A 102 -18.70 25.73 -20.33
C VAL A 102 -19.01 25.04 -21.67
N ALA A 103 -20.12 24.32 -21.75
CA ALA A 103 -20.86 24.20 -22.99
C ALA A 103 -21.49 25.57 -23.26
N GLU A 104 -21.33 26.07 -24.49
CA GLU A 104 -21.93 27.29 -25.08
C GLU A 104 -20.86 28.29 -25.53
N LEU A 105 -20.38 28.12 -26.77
CA LEU A 105 -20.03 29.19 -27.71
C LEU A 105 -20.01 28.58 -29.14
N ASP A 106 -21.05 27.83 -29.50
CA ASP A 106 -21.38 27.53 -30.90
C ASP A 106 -22.67 28.30 -31.23
N SER A 107 -22.52 29.62 -31.29
CA SER A 107 -23.52 30.57 -31.79
C SER A 107 -22.81 31.87 -32.14
N ALA A 108 -21.96 31.81 -33.17
CA ALA A 108 -21.51 32.99 -33.91
C ALA A 108 -20.95 32.57 -35.29
N ALA A 109 -21.82 31.97 -36.11
CA ALA A 109 -21.70 32.09 -37.57
C ALA A 109 -22.86 32.98 -38.04
N SER A 110 -22.64 34.29 -38.12
CA SER A 110 -23.27 35.26 -39.05
C SER A 110 -22.67 36.64 -38.85
#